data_AF-A0A4S2S6Z8-F1
#
_entry.id   AF-A0A4S2S6Z8-F1
#
_cell.length_a   1.000
_cell.length_b   1.000
_cell.length_c   1.000
_cell.angle_alpha   90.00
_cell.angle_beta   90.00
_cell.angle_gamma   90.00
#
_symmetry.space_group_name_H-M   'P 1'
#
loop_
_entity.id
_entity.type
_entity.pdbx_description
1 polymer ?
#
loop_
_entity_poly.entity_id
_entity_poly.type
_entity_poly.pdbx_seq_one_letter_code
_entity_poly.pdbx_strand_id
1 'polypeptide(L)'
;MRDRHCRMPGCRRRAGRCDIDHAVAHADGGATACWNLCCLCRRHHRIKTFARGWRFELLADGRLLVRTPSGVSRVTRPPSWTWDPEPDPPWLEEEAPADRAAR
;
A
#
# COMPACT_ATOMS: atom_id res chain seq x y z
N MET A 1 -3.66 -6.49 0.49
CA MET A 1 -2.78 -5.37 0.91
C MET A 1 -1.88 -4.96 -0.26
N ARG A 2 -1.94 -3.70 -0.73
CA ARG A 2 -1.22 -3.22 -1.94
C ARG A 2 0.30 -3.13 -1.73
N ASP A 3 0.73 -2.54 -0.62
CA ASP A 3 2.14 -2.31 -0.35
C ASP A 3 2.74 -3.51 0.37
N ARG A 4 3.84 -4.07 -0.15
CA ARG A 4 4.53 -5.23 0.47
C ARG A 4 5.58 -4.82 1.52
N HIS A 5 6.05 -3.58 1.45
CA HIS A 5 7.03 -3.00 2.36
C HIS A 5 6.84 -1.49 2.45
N CYS A 6 7.51 -0.87 3.42
CA CYS A 6 7.60 0.58 3.57
C CYS A 6 7.90 1.25 2.21
N ARG A 7 7.15 2.31 1.90
CA ARG A 7 7.15 2.99 0.60
C ARG A 7 8.21 4.08 0.47
N MET A 8 8.87 4.44 1.56
CA MET A 8 10.08 5.25 1.53
C MET A 8 11.12 4.62 0.58
N PRO A 9 11.68 5.39 -0.39
CA PRO A 9 12.68 4.89 -1.33
C PRO A 9 13.83 4.15 -0.64
N GLY A 10 14.07 2.90 -1.04
CA GLY A 10 15.13 2.03 -0.52
C GLY A 10 14.81 1.31 0.79
N CYS A 11 13.69 1.60 1.46
CA CYS A 11 13.34 0.90 2.69
C CYS A 11 12.70 -0.48 2.41
N ARG A 12 13.23 -1.54 3.03
CA ARG A 12 12.73 -2.92 2.88
C ARG A 12 11.96 -3.43 4.11
N ARG A 13 11.53 -2.55 5.02
CA ARG A 13 10.73 -2.97 6.19
C ARG A 13 9.41 -3.57 5.72
N ARG A 14 9.12 -4.83 6.09
CA ARG A 14 7.89 -5.55 5.72
C ARG A 14 6.63 -4.81 6.14
N ALA A 15 5.57 -4.94 5.36
CA ALA A 15 4.30 -4.23 5.58
C ALA A 15 3.67 -4.51 6.96
N GLY A 16 3.75 -5.75 7.48
CA GLY A 16 3.26 -6.08 8.84
C GLY A 16 4.01 -5.40 9.99
N ARG A 17 5.06 -4.62 9.69
CA ARG A 17 5.83 -3.78 10.64
C ARG A 17 5.74 -2.30 10.29
N CYS A 18 4.78 -1.93 9.45
CA CYS A 18 4.52 -0.57 9.01
C CYS A 18 3.16 -0.10 9.51
N ASP A 19 3.05 1.21 9.67
CA ASP A 19 1.76 1.87 9.83
C ASP A 19 1.11 1.99 8.45
N ILE A 20 -0.22 1.97 8.44
CA ILE A 20 -1.01 2.40 7.30
C ILE A 20 -1.23 3.90 7.48
N ASP A 21 -0.51 4.69 6.68
CA ASP A 21 -0.35 6.13 6.88
C ASP A 21 -1.09 6.91 5.79
N HIS A 22 -1.84 7.92 6.21
CA HIS A 22 -2.60 8.80 5.31
C HIS A 22 -1.70 9.80 4.60
N ALA A 23 -1.75 9.90 3.27
CA ALA A 23 -1.01 10.88 2.49
C ALA A 23 -1.44 12.31 2.82
N VAL A 24 -2.76 12.57 2.81
CA VAL A 24 -3.40 13.73 3.44
C VAL A 24 -3.83 13.30 4.83
N ALA A 25 -3.33 13.95 5.88
CA ALA A 25 -3.59 13.53 7.25
C ALA A 25 -5.10 13.53 7.56
N HIS A 26 -5.55 12.56 8.36
CA HIS A 26 -6.95 12.50 8.79
C HIS A 26 -7.40 13.76 9.53
N ALA A 27 -6.50 14.35 10.34
CA ALA A 27 -6.76 15.61 11.05
C ALA A 27 -6.98 16.80 10.10
N ASP A 28 -6.45 16.73 8.87
CA ASP A 28 -6.62 17.73 7.82
C ASP A 28 -7.79 17.38 6.86
N GLY A 29 -8.65 16.43 7.25
CA GLY A 29 -9.80 15.99 6.46
C GLY A 29 -9.51 14.88 5.45
N GLY A 30 -8.32 14.26 5.50
CA GLY A 30 -7.98 13.15 4.62
C GLY A 30 -8.81 11.89 4.88
N ALA A 31 -9.46 11.38 3.84
CA ALA A 31 -10.30 10.17 3.94
C ALA A 31 -9.46 8.91 4.27
N THR A 32 -10.02 8.00 5.06
CA THR A 32 -9.46 6.66 5.26
C THR A 32 -9.85 5.77 4.08
N ALA A 33 -9.13 5.91 2.97
CA ALA A 33 -9.42 5.23 1.71
C ALA A 33 -8.14 4.74 1.03
N CYS A 34 -8.23 3.67 0.22
CA CYS A 34 -7.06 3.02 -0.39
C CYS A 34 -6.18 3.97 -1.23
N TRP A 35 -6.77 5.01 -1.82
CA TRP A 35 -6.06 6.03 -2.58
C TRP A 35 -5.30 7.03 -1.70
N ASN A 36 -5.68 7.18 -0.43
CA ASN A 36 -5.02 8.07 0.53
C ASN A 36 -4.08 7.32 1.49
N LEU A 37 -4.00 6.00 1.45
CA LEU A 37 -3.22 5.22 2.41
C LEU A 37 -1.98 4.59 1.77
N CYS A 38 -0.85 4.58 2.50
CA CYS A 38 0.37 3.88 2.11
C CYS A 38 1.10 3.27 3.32
N CYS A 39 1.92 2.25 3.09
CA CYS A 39 2.73 1.67 4.17
C CYS A 39 3.98 2.52 4.44
N LEU A 40 4.11 3.04 5.66
CA LEU A 40 5.36 3.64 6.16
C LEU A 40 5.76 3.01 7.48
N CYS A 41 7.04 2.64 7.65
CA CYS A 41 7.50 2.18 8.95
C CYS A 41 7.52 3.36 9.95
N ARG A 42 7.45 3.07 11.26
CA ARG A 42 7.43 4.09 12.32
C ARG A 42 8.44 5.23 12.13
N ARG A 43 9.67 4.91 11.70
CA ARG A 43 10.72 5.91 11.41
C ARG A 43 10.31 6.84 10.26
N HIS A 44 9.83 6.30 9.15
CA HIS A 44 9.50 7.10 7.96
C HIS A 44 8.16 7.82 8.09
N HIS A 45 7.19 7.25 8.82
CA HIS A 45 5.98 7.96 9.20
C HIS A 45 6.36 9.22 10.01
N ARG A 46 7.22 9.10 11.04
CA ARG A 46 7.69 10.27 11.80
C ARG A 46 8.42 11.31 10.94
N ILE A 47 9.19 10.87 9.93
CA ILE A 47 9.84 11.79 8.98
C ILE A 47 8.78 12.55 8.18
N LYS A 48 7.79 11.86 7.62
CA LYS A 48 6.69 12.50 6.89
C LYS A 48 5.94 13.52 7.74
N THR A 49 5.65 13.18 9.00
CA THR A 49 4.80 14.01 9.87
C THR A 49 5.55 15.17 10.52
N PHE A 50 6.82 14.97 10.92
CA PHE A 50 7.51 15.93 11.80
C PHE A 50 8.77 16.55 11.20
N ALA A 51 9.39 15.93 10.19
CA ALA A 51 10.64 16.45 9.65
C ALA A 51 10.39 17.57 8.63
N ARG A 52 11.00 18.74 8.87
CA ARG A 52 10.89 19.90 7.98
C ARG A 52 11.56 19.63 6.62
N GLY A 53 10.99 20.19 5.57
CA GLY A 53 11.55 20.14 4.21
C GLY A 53 11.31 18.83 3.45
N TRP A 54 10.81 17.78 4.12
CA TRP A 54 10.35 16.57 3.46
C TRP A 54 8.96 16.79 2.86
N ARG A 55 8.73 16.25 1.66
CA ARG A 55 7.40 16.22 1.05
C ARG A 55 7.10 14.82 0.54
N PHE A 56 5.87 14.37 0.77
CA PHE A 56 5.35 13.08 0.36
C PHE A 56 4.06 13.32 -0.41
N GLU A 57 3.94 12.72 -1.59
CA GLU A 57 2.76 12.83 -2.44
C GLU A 57 2.40 11.44 -2.97
N LEU A 58 1.20 10.97 -2.62
CA LEU A 58 0.65 9.72 -3.12
C LEU A 58 -0.21 10.04 -4.35
N LEU A 59 0.27 9.62 -5.52
CA LEU A 59 -0.37 9.88 -6.80
C LEU A 59 -1.56 8.93 -7.02
N ALA A 60 -2.47 9.32 -7.92
CA ALA A 60 -3.67 8.56 -8.23
C ALA A 60 -3.39 7.11 -8.72
N ASP A 61 -2.23 6.89 -9.34
CA ASP A 61 -1.77 5.57 -9.79
C ASP A 61 -1.07 4.74 -8.69
N GLY A 62 -1.10 5.22 -7.44
CA GLY A 62 -0.49 4.57 -6.28
C GLY A 62 1.02 4.77 -6.14
N ARG A 63 1.66 5.50 -7.06
CA ARG A 63 3.07 5.90 -6.90
C ARG A 63 3.21 6.84 -5.71
N LEU A 64 4.27 6.65 -4.93
CA LEU A 64 4.66 7.58 -3.88
C LEU A 64 5.86 8.39 -4.35
N LEU A 65 5.68 9.69 -4.52
CA LEU A 65 6.76 10.66 -4.73
C LEU A 65 7.24 11.15 -3.36
N VAL A 66 8.54 11.04 -3.12
CA VAL A 66 9.18 11.57 -1.91
C VAL A 66 10.26 12.55 -2.34
N ARG A 67 10.15 13.80 -1.86
CA ARG A 67 11.16 14.84 -2.06
C ARG A 67 11.91 15.09 -0.76
N THR A 68 13.24 15.00 -0.82
CA THR A 68 14.14 15.29 0.31
C THR A 68 14.24 16.80 0.56
N PRO A 69 14.70 17.23 1.75
CA PRO A 69 15.00 18.64 2.02
C PRO A 69 16.03 19.25 1.06
N SER A 70 16.98 18.45 0.58
CA SER A 70 17.96 18.86 -0.45
C SER A 70 17.39 19.00 -1.86
N GLY A 71 16.09 18.70 -2.04
CA GLY A 71 15.38 18.84 -3.30
C GLY A 71 15.44 17.63 -4.23
N VAL A 72 16.04 16.52 -3.81
CA VAL A 72 16.08 15.28 -4.58
C VAL A 72 14.74 14.58 -4.47
N SER A 73 14.14 14.26 -5.62
CA SER A 73 12.89 13.51 -5.71
C SER A 73 13.15 12.05 -6.07
N ARG A 74 12.46 11.13 -5.41
CA ARG A 74 12.46 9.70 -5.74
C ARG A 74 11.05 9.16 -5.71
N VAL A 75 10.78 8.20 -6.57
CA VAL A 75 9.46 7.57 -6.71
C VAL A 75 9.56 6.10 -6.39
N THR A 76 8.59 5.58 -5.65
CA THR A 76 8.37 4.14 -5.53
C THR A 76 7.05 3.76 -6.19
N ARG A 77 6.97 2.57 -6.78
CA ARG A 77 5.72 2.01 -7.35
C ARG A 77 5.22 0.86 -6.48
N PRO A 78 3.91 0.74 -6.24
CA PRO A 78 3.40 -0.46 -5.60
C PRO A 78 3.73 -1.65 -6.50
N PRO A 79 3.96 -2.85 -5.93
CA PRO A 79 4.12 -4.03 -6.76
C PRO A 79 2.87 -4.21 -7.64
N SER A 80 3.06 -4.75 -8.85
CA SER A 80 1.94 -5.16 -9.69
C SER A 80 1.07 -6.15 -8.91
N TRP A 81 -0.24 -6.11 -9.14
CA TRP A 81 -1.15 -7.11 -8.62
C TRP A 81 -0.80 -8.44 -9.26
N THR A 82 -0.07 -9.29 -8.55
CA THR A 82 0.09 -10.70 -8.89
C THR A 82 -1.03 -11.43 -8.17
N TRP A 83 -2.00 -11.93 -8.92
CA TRP A 83 -2.87 -12.98 -8.42
C TRP A 83 -1.99 -14.19 -8.18
N ASP A 84 -1.68 -14.48 -6.92
CA ASP A 84 -1.32 -15.83 -6.51
C ASP A 84 -2.68 -16.49 -6.23
N PRO A 85 -3.24 -17.31 -7.14
CA PRO A 85 -4.33 -18.17 -6.73
C PRO A 85 -3.85 -18.99 -5.56
N GLU A 86 -4.48 -18.80 -4.40
CA GLU A 86 -4.57 -19.92 -3.50
C GLU A 86 -5.32 -21.00 -4.29
N PRO A 87 -4.78 -22.23 -4.42
CA PRO A 87 -5.51 -23.29 -5.08
C PRO A 87 -6.87 -23.38 -4.38
N ASP A 88 -7.94 -23.56 -5.18
CA ASP A 88 -9.27 -23.75 -4.61
C ASP A 88 -9.16 -24.82 -3.52
N PRO A 89 -9.70 -24.56 -2.32
CA PRO A 89 -9.55 -25.51 -1.26
C PRO A 89 -10.26 -26.81 -1.65
N PRO A 90 -9.76 -27.98 -1.22
CA PRO A 90 -10.26 -29.27 -1.69
C PRO A 90 -11.76 -29.49 -1.42
N TRP A 91 -12.33 -28.81 -0.41
CA TRP A 91 -13.77 -28.87 -0.12
C TRP A 91 -14.63 -28.04 -1.07
N LEU A 92 -14.06 -27.14 -1.88
CA LEU A 92 -14.80 -26.34 -2.86
C LEU A 92 -15.39 -27.23 -3.98
N GLU A 93 -14.69 -28.30 -4.33
CA GLU A 93 -15.14 -29.30 -5.30
C GLU A 93 -16.19 -30.26 -4.71
N GLU A 94 -16.12 -30.52 -3.40
CA GLU A 94 -17.00 -31.45 -2.69
C GLU A 94 -18.38 -30.85 -2.39
N GLU A 95 -18.45 -29.53 -2.19
CA GLU A 95 -19.69 -28.78 -2.00
C GLU A 95 -20.26 -28.17 -3.31
N ALA A 96 -19.57 -28.35 -4.44
CA ALA A 96 -20.06 -27.88 -5.73
C ALA A 96 -21.39 -28.58 -6.05
N PRO A 97 -22.51 -27.85 -6.21
CA PRO A 97 -23.76 -28.47 -6.60
C PRO A 97 -23.54 -29.21 -7.92
N ALA A 98 -23.94 -30.48 -7.98
CA ALA A 98 -23.85 -31.26 -9.21
C ALA A 98 -24.44 -30.42 -10.35
N ASP A 99 -23.61 -30.20 -11.39
CA ASP A 99 -24.01 -29.44 -12.57
C ASP A 99 -25.38 -29.93 -13.00
N ARG A 100 -26.39 -29.07 -12.88
CA ARG A 100 -27.71 -29.33 -13.46
C ARG A 100 -27.53 -29.18 -14.96
N ALA A 101 -26.93 -30.20 -15.57
CA ALA A 101 -26.82 -30.36 -17.00
C ALA A 101 -28.21 -30.11 -17.57
N ALA A 102 -28.29 -29.04 -18.35
CA ALA A 102 -29.48 -28.59 -19.04
C ALA A 102 -30.20 -29.78 -19.71
N ARG A 103 -31.47 -29.94 -19.38
CA ARG A 103 -32.45 -30.70 -20.18
C ARG A 103 -33.45 -29.73 -20.74
#